data_AF-A0A090SZS1-F1
#
_entry.id   AF-A0A090SZS1-F1
#
_cell.length_a   1.000
_cell.length_b   1.000
_cell.length_c   1.000
_cell.angle_alpha   90.00
_cell.angle_beta   90.00
_cell.angle_gamma   90.00
#
_symmetry.space_group_name_H-M   'P 1'
#
loop_
_entity.id
_entity.type
_entity.pdbx_description
1 polymer ?
#
loop_
_entity_poly.entity_id
_entity_poly.type
_entity_poly.pdbx_seq_one_letter_code
_entity_poly.pdbx_strand_id
1 'polypeptide(L)'
;MVILYPNSLVDVNHLPVKYRYSDIPEFQPEMNTLKTIEEQERDALDSIFSDDFSFDDEPDFDAQHAPQSLPPEGVNLKEMLADLEVNMINQALDAQDGIVARAADMLGMRRTTLVEKMRKYAIHR
;
A
#
# COMPACT_ATOMS: atom_id res chain seq x y z
N MET A 1 9.58 -26.99 -37.07
CA MET A 1 9.52 -25.56 -36.70
C MET A 1 10.96 -25.09 -36.53
N VAL A 2 11.43 -24.19 -37.39
CA VAL A 2 12.84 -23.72 -37.39
C VAL A 2 12.82 -22.25 -36.99
N ILE A 3 13.54 -21.91 -35.92
CA ILE A 3 13.73 -20.53 -35.48
C ILE A 3 14.97 -20.02 -36.23
N LEU A 4 14.82 -19.02 -37.11
CA LEU A 4 15.93 -18.51 -37.93
C LEU A 4 17.01 -17.82 -37.09
N TYR A 5 16.63 -17.19 -35.97
CA TYR A 5 17.53 -16.42 -35.11
C TYR A 5 17.30 -16.75 -33.63
N PRO A 6 17.82 -17.88 -33.14
CA PRO A 6 17.72 -18.21 -31.72
C PRO A 6 18.59 -17.25 -30.88
N ASN A 7 18.03 -16.73 -29.79
CA ASN A 7 18.69 -15.80 -28.84
C ASN A 7 19.14 -14.44 -29.40
N SER A 8 18.58 -14.01 -30.54
CA SER A 8 18.87 -12.68 -31.11
C SER A 8 17.60 -11.83 -31.14
N LEU A 9 17.77 -10.52 -30.94
CA LEU A 9 16.72 -9.55 -31.19
C LEU A 9 16.49 -9.45 -32.70
N VAL A 10 15.24 -9.59 -33.14
CA VAL A 10 14.86 -9.57 -34.55
C VAL A 10 14.22 -8.21 -34.86
N ASP A 11 14.95 -7.39 -35.61
CA ASP A 11 14.48 -6.05 -36.05
C ASP A 11 13.68 -6.12 -37.38
N VAL A 12 12.96 -5.05 -37.73
CA VAL A 12 12.10 -4.95 -38.94
C VAL A 12 12.83 -5.31 -40.24
N ASN A 13 14.13 -5.08 -40.28
CA ASN A 13 15.00 -5.40 -41.41
C ASN A 13 15.22 -6.91 -41.61
N HIS A 14 15.03 -7.72 -40.56
CA HIS A 14 15.14 -9.17 -40.60
C HIS A 14 13.88 -9.86 -41.13
N LEU A 15 12.77 -9.11 -41.32
CA LEU A 15 11.58 -9.64 -41.95
C LEU A 15 11.76 -9.79 -43.46
N PRO A 16 11.12 -10.78 -44.09
CA PRO A 16 11.05 -10.89 -45.54
C PRO A 16 10.50 -9.60 -46.16
N VAL A 17 11.00 -9.25 -47.35
CA VAL A 17 10.74 -7.96 -48.02
C VAL A 17 9.24 -7.61 -48.12
N LYS A 18 8.37 -8.61 -48.28
CA LYS A 18 6.90 -8.43 -48.35
C LYS A 18 6.27 -7.87 -47.07
N TYR A 19 6.99 -7.93 -45.95
CA TYR A 19 6.54 -7.50 -44.61
C TYR A 19 7.31 -6.26 -44.09
N ARG A 20 8.18 -5.66 -44.91
CA ARG A 20 8.84 -4.39 -44.57
C ARG A 20 7.92 -3.25 -44.98
N TYR A 21 7.46 -2.46 -44.00
CA TYR A 21 6.46 -1.41 -44.24
C TYR A 21 7.07 -0.06 -44.72
N SER A 22 8.40 0.09 -44.71
CA SER A 22 9.17 1.23 -45.27
C SER A 22 10.66 0.89 -45.30
N ASP A 23 11.44 1.59 -46.15
CA ASP A 23 12.92 1.54 -46.16
C ASP A 23 13.45 2.31 -44.93
N ILE A 24 13.37 1.67 -43.77
CA ILE A 24 13.86 2.21 -42.51
C ILE A 24 15.38 1.97 -42.46
N PRO A 25 16.21 2.98 -42.14
CA PRO A 25 17.64 2.81 -41.96
C PRO A 25 17.93 1.66 -40.98
N GLU A 26 18.93 0.84 -41.31
CA GLU A 26 19.37 -0.24 -40.42
C GLU A 26 19.76 0.37 -39.06
N PHE A 27 19.15 -0.12 -37.99
CA PHE A 27 19.47 0.33 -36.65
C PHE A 27 20.92 -0.03 -36.35
N GLN A 28 21.81 0.96 -36.39
CA GLN A 28 23.16 0.83 -35.92
C GLN A 28 23.14 1.19 -34.43
N PRO A 29 23.29 0.22 -33.50
CA PRO A 29 23.51 0.57 -32.12
C PRO A 29 24.81 1.36 -32.07
N GLU A 30 24.71 2.66 -31.83
CA GLU A 30 25.88 3.43 -31.41
C GLU A 30 26.36 2.74 -30.13
N MET A 31 27.52 2.11 -30.18
CA MET A 31 28.23 1.64 -28.98
C MET A 31 28.73 2.86 -28.22
N ASN A 32 27.81 3.70 -27.75
CA ASN A 32 28.11 4.72 -26.78
C ASN A 32 28.37 3.99 -25.47
N THR A 33 29.61 4.05 -25.02
CA THR A 33 30.10 3.63 -23.69
C THR A 33 29.46 4.42 -22.53
N LEU A 34 28.39 5.16 -22.81
CA LEU A 34 27.62 5.98 -21.90
C LEU A 34 26.28 5.28 -21.72
N LYS A 35 25.91 4.99 -20.47
CA LYS A 35 24.67 4.27 -20.14
C LYS A 35 23.52 4.85 -20.96
N THR A 36 22.79 3.99 -21.64
CA THR A 36 21.58 4.41 -22.35
C THR A 36 20.58 4.98 -21.33
N ILE A 37 19.66 5.82 -21.79
CA ILE A 37 18.61 6.38 -20.92
C ILE A 37 17.85 5.25 -20.20
N GLU A 38 17.62 4.12 -20.87
CA GLU A 38 16.98 2.93 -20.29
C GLU A 38 17.76 2.34 -19.10
N GLU A 39 19.09 2.21 -19.22
CA GLU A 39 19.94 1.72 -18.12
C GLU A 39 19.94 2.70 -16.93
N GLN A 40 19.92 4.00 -17.23
CA GLN A 40 19.89 5.04 -16.22
C GLN A 40 18.55 5.09 -15.47
N GLU A 41 17.44 4.85 -16.18
CA GLU A 41 16.10 4.71 -15.60
C GLU A 41 16.00 3.46 -14.72
N ARG A 42 16.57 2.33 -15.15
CA ARG A 42 16.62 1.10 -14.33
C ARG A 42 17.38 1.30 -13.03
N ASP A 43 18.57 1.88 -13.08
CA ASP A 43 19.37 2.14 -11.87
C ASP A 43 18.65 3.08 -10.90
N ALA A 44 17.95 4.10 -11.41
CA ALA A 44 17.17 5.02 -10.59
C ALA A 44 15.99 4.31 -9.92
N LEU A 45 15.25 3.48 -10.65
CA LEU A 45 14.14 2.69 -10.09
C LEU A 45 14.63 1.69 -9.04
N ASP A 46 15.71 0.96 -9.33
CA ASP A 46 16.27 0.00 -8.37
C ASP A 46 16.69 0.71 -7.09
N SER A 47 17.32 1.90 -7.15
CA SER A 47 17.67 2.67 -5.94
C SER A 47 16.46 3.12 -5.12
N ILE A 48 15.33 3.41 -5.76
CA ILE A 48 14.09 3.82 -5.08
C ILE A 48 13.42 2.62 -4.39
N PHE A 49 13.47 1.43 -5.00
CA PHE A 49 12.79 0.24 -4.50
C PHE A 49 13.69 -0.68 -3.66
N SER A 50 15.02 -0.54 -3.70
CA SER A 50 15.95 -1.38 -2.93
C SER A 50 16.10 -0.95 -1.48
N ASP A 51 15.88 0.34 -1.17
CA ASP A 51 16.07 0.90 0.18
C ASP A 51 14.76 1.06 0.99
N ASP A 52 13.56 0.86 0.42
CA ASP A 52 12.28 1.25 1.08
C ASP A 52 11.25 0.11 1.22
N PHE A 53 11.69 -1.10 1.54
CA PHE A 53 10.87 -2.05 2.31
C PHE A 53 11.64 -2.52 3.54
N SER A 54 12.22 -1.57 4.27
CA SER A 54 12.60 -1.80 5.66
C SER A 54 11.34 -1.77 6.51
N PHE A 55 10.98 -2.91 7.10
CA PHE A 55 10.01 -2.97 8.22
C PHE A 55 10.50 -2.18 9.46
N ASP A 56 11.67 -1.54 9.41
CA ASP A 56 12.23 -0.70 10.47
C ASP A 56 11.73 0.76 10.42
N ASP A 57 11.05 1.19 9.34
CA ASP A 57 10.34 2.49 9.29
C ASP A 57 8.81 2.29 9.38
N GLU A 58 8.40 1.25 10.12
CA GLU A 58 7.05 1.23 10.66
C GLU A 58 6.90 2.47 11.56
N PRO A 59 5.85 3.30 11.38
CA PRO A 59 5.58 4.36 12.34
C PRO A 59 5.50 3.68 13.70
N ASP A 60 6.31 4.15 14.65
CA ASP A 60 6.45 3.64 16.02
C ASP A 60 5.05 3.36 16.60
N PHE A 61 4.52 2.17 16.31
CA PHE A 61 3.23 1.72 16.75
C PHE A 61 3.55 1.30 18.16
N ASP A 62 3.38 2.26 19.07
CA ASP A 62 3.73 2.18 20.48
C ASP A 62 3.09 0.92 21.07
N ALA A 63 3.81 -0.20 20.95
CA ALA A 63 3.34 -1.54 21.26
C ALA A 63 3.22 -1.77 22.78
N GLN A 64 3.41 -0.69 23.55
CA GLN A 64 3.33 -0.62 25.00
C GLN A 64 1.90 -0.73 25.52
N HIS A 65 0.88 -0.49 24.68
CA HIS A 65 -0.53 -0.53 25.08
C HIS A 65 -1.33 -1.74 24.56
N ALA A 66 -0.74 -2.58 23.69
CA ALA A 66 -1.37 -3.82 23.27
C ALA A 66 -0.91 -4.97 24.19
N PRO A 67 -1.81 -5.81 24.72
CA PRO A 67 -1.38 -7.01 25.44
C PRO A 67 -0.60 -7.91 24.46
N GLN A 68 0.73 -7.91 24.58
CA GLN A 68 1.67 -8.58 23.66
C GLN A 68 1.53 -10.11 23.64
N SER A 69 0.70 -10.69 24.51
CA SER A 69 0.38 -12.12 24.49
C SER A 69 -0.96 -12.37 25.18
N LEU A 70 -1.78 -13.24 24.59
CA LEU A 70 -3.00 -13.71 25.22
C LEU A 70 -2.65 -14.51 26.50
N PRO A 71 -3.38 -14.33 27.60
CA PRO A 71 -3.20 -15.13 28.82
C PRO A 71 -3.46 -16.63 28.53
N PRO A 72 -2.85 -17.54 29.31
CA PRO A 72 -2.98 -18.98 29.10
C PRO A 72 -4.42 -19.48 29.29
N GLU A 73 -5.23 -18.80 30.10
CA GLU A 73 -6.67 -19.06 30.24
C GLU A 73 -7.53 -18.57 29.05
N GLY A 74 -6.97 -17.78 28.13
CA GLY A 74 -7.70 -17.13 27.04
C GLY A 74 -8.50 -15.89 27.47
N VAL A 75 -9.09 -15.19 26.50
CA VAL A 75 -9.92 -13.99 26.77
C VAL A 75 -11.23 -14.04 25.99
N ASN A 76 -12.28 -13.46 26.57
CA ASN A 76 -13.52 -13.21 25.84
C ASN A 76 -13.34 -11.99 24.92
N LEU A 77 -12.90 -12.23 23.69
CA LEU A 77 -12.67 -11.18 22.70
C LEU A 77 -13.89 -10.27 22.50
N LYS A 78 -15.10 -10.80 22.60
CA LYS A 78 -16.32 -10.03 22.39
C LYS A 78 -16.51 -8.95 23.46
N GLU A 79 -16.22 -9.30 24.72
CA GLU A 79 -16.29 -8.35 25.84
C GLU A 79 -15.15 -7.33 25.75
N MET A 80 -13.93 -7.80 25.51
CA MET A 80 -12.76 -6.92 25.36
C MET A 80 -12.93 -5.88 24.25
N LEU A 81 -13.47 -6.29 23.09
CA LEU A 81 -13.78 -5.39 21.98
C LEU A 81 -14.90 -4.40 22.33
N ALA A 82 -15.90 -4.83 23.12
CA ALA A 82 -16.96 -3.94 23.55
C ALA A 82 -16.43 -2.87 24.53
N ASP A 83 -15.59 -3.26 25.49
CA ASP A 83 -14.97 -2.35 26.44
C ASP A 83 -14.04 -1.36 25.73
N LEU A 84 -13.22 -1.85 24.80
CA LEU A 84 -12.36 -1.01 23.97
C LEU A 84 -13.19 -0.04 23.13
N GLU A 85 -14.27 -0.50 22.51
CA GLU A 85 -15.17 0.35 21.72
C GLU A 85 -15.80 1.45 22.57
N VAL A 86 -16.28 1.13 23.79
CA VAL A 86 -16.82 2.11 24.73
C VAL A 86 -15.76 3.14 25.11
N ASN A 87 -14.54 2.69 25.39
CA ASN A 87 -13.44 3.57 25.74
C ASN A 87 -13.10 4.55 24.60
N MET A 88 -12.98 4.04 23.38
CA MET A 88 -12.71 4.85 22.18
C MET A 88 -13.83 5.85 21.88
N ILE A 89 -15.10 5.45 22.06
CA ILE A 89 -16.24 6.37 21.90
C ILE A 89 -16.17 7.52 22.90
N ASN A 90 -15.87 7.23 24.17
CA ASN A 90 -15.74 8.27 25.20
C ASN A 90 -14.57 9.21 24.90
N GLN A 91 -13.40 8.69 24.53
CA GLN A 91 -12.25 9.51 24.15
C GLN A 91 -12.55 10.43 22.96
N ALA A 92 -13.19 9.91 21.92
CA ALA A 92 -13.55 10.71 20.75
C ALA A 92 -14.59 11.78 21.08
N LEU A 93 -15.56 11.48 21.96
CA LEU A 93 -16.52 12.47 22.43
C LEU A 93 -15.85 13.54 23.29
N ASP A 94 -14.92 13.18 24.16
CA ASP A 94 -14.16 14.13 24.99
C ASP A 94 -13.27 15.04 24.12
N ALA A 95 -12.54 14.47 23.16
CA ALA A 95 -11.66 15.20 22.26
C ALA A 95 -12.41 16.18 21.32
N GLN A 96 -13.70 15.94 21.07
CA GLN A 96 -14.53 16.75 20.16
C GLN A 96 -15.57 17.62 20.87
N ASP A 97 -15.42 17.82 22.19
CA ASP A 97 -16.33 18.61 23.04
C ASP A 97 -17.78 18.08 23.03
N GLY A 98 -17.97 16.78 22.83
CA GLY A 98 -19.29 16.13 22.79
C GLY A 98 -20.01 16.27 21.45
N ILE A 99 -19.36 16.84 20.43
CA ILE A 99 -19.97 16.96 19.10
C ILE A 99 -19.93 15.61 18.38
N VAL A 100 -21.06 14.91 18.42
CA VAL A 100 -21.25 13.55 17.89
C VAL A 100 -20.84 13.42 16.42
N ALA A 101 -21.05 14.44 15.59
CA ALA A 101 -20.66 14.39 14.18
C ALA A 101 -19.13 14.29 14.03
N ARG A 102 -18.39 15.17 14.71
CA ARG A 102 -16.92 15.19 14.67
C ARG A 102 -16.30 13.96 15.33
N ALA A 103 -16.91 13.47 16.41
CA ALA A 103 -16.47 12.23 17.05
C ALA A 103 -16.68 11.01 16.11
N ALA A 104 -17.79 10.97 15.36
CA ALA A 104 -18.02 9.92 14.38
C ALA A 104 -17.02 9.97 13.21
N ASP A 105 -16.72 11.18 12.73
CA ASP A 105 -15.71 11.39 11.68
C ASP A 105 -14.30 10.95 12.17
N MET A 106 -13.94 11.30 13.41
CA MET A 106 -12.69 10.88 14.05
C MET A 106 -12.58 9.36 14.21
N LEU A 107 -13.68 8.68 14.51
CA LEU A 107 -13.76 7.22 14.61
C LEU A 107 -13.95 6.53 13.23
N GLY A 108 -14.00 7.29 12.13
CA GLY A 108 -14.19 6.75 10.79
C GLY A 108 -15.53 6.05 10.58
N MET A 109 -16.58 6.46 11.29
CA MET A 109 -17.90 5.82 11.23
C MET A 109 -19.04 6.80 10.96
N ARG A 110 -20.19 6.28 10.53
CA ARG A 110 -21.38 7.12 10.30
C ARG A 110 -21.94 7.62 11.64
N ARG A 111 -22.33 8.90 11.69
CA ARG A 111 -22.99 9.53 12.87
C ARG A 111 -24.16 8.70 13.41
N THR A 112 -25.01 8.16 12.55
CA THR A 112 -26.16 7.34 12.98
C THR A 112 -25.72 6.06 13.68
N THR A 113 -24.64 5.42 13.20
CA THR A 113 -24.07 4.23 13.83
C THR A 113 -23.48 4.57 15.20
N LEU A 114 -22.80 5.71 15.34
CA LEU A 114 -22.28 6.17 16.64
C LEU A 114 -23.43 6.39 17.65
N VAL A 115 -24.51 7.04 17.22
CA VAL A 115 -25.69 7.28 18.08
C VAL A 115 -26.31 5.97 18.58
N GLU A 116 -26.46 4.97 17.71
CA GLU A 116 -26.99 3.66 18.10
C GLU A 116 -26.06 2.93 19.08
N LYS A 117 -24.74 3.03 18.89
CA LYS A 117 -23.77 2.48 19.85
C LYS A 117 -23.81 3.20 21.19
N MET A 118 -23.91 4.53 21.21
CA MET A 118 -24.05 5.31 22.45
C MET A 118 -25.31 4.90 23.23
N ARG A 119 -26.44 4.67 22.55
CA ARG A 119 -27.66 4.14 23.17
C ARG A 119 -27.46 2.74 23.73
N LYS A 120 -26.83 1.86 22.95
CA LYS A 120 -26.55 0.47 23.36
C LYS A 120 -25.67 0.40 24.61
N TYR A 121 -24.71 1.30 24.73
CA TYR A 121 -23.77 1.35 25.86
C TYR A 121 -24.17 2.34 26.96
N ALA A 122 -25.38 2.92 26.90
CA ALA A 122 -25.88 3.90 27.85
C ALA A 122 -24.93 5.11 28.08
N ILE A 123 -24.26 5.54 27.02
CA ILE A 123 -23.39 6.72 27.03
C ILE A 123 -24.28 7.96 26.82
N HIS A 124 -24.36 8.80 27.85
CA HIS A 124 -25.11 10.05 27.82
C HIS A 124 -24.14 11.23 27.88
N ARG A 125 -23.98 11.95 26.76
CA ARG A 125 -23.15 13.15 26.65
C ARG A 125 -23.83 14.18 25.75
#